data_AF-A0AAU2X0P8-F1
#
_entry.id   AF-A0AAU2X0P8-F1
#
_cell.length_a   1.000
_cell.length_b   1.000
_cell.length_c   1.000
_cell.angle_alpha   90.00
_cell.angle_beta   90.00
_cell.angle_gamma   90.00
#
_symmetry.space_group_name_H-M   'P 1'
#
loop_
_entity.id
_entity.type
_entity.pdbx_description
1 polymer ?
#
loop_
_entity_poly.entity_id
_entity_poly.type
_entity_poly.pdbx_seq_one_letter_code
_entity_poly.pdbx_strand_id
1 'polypeptide(L)' 'MYRYRCGQCCTTSPSVVSRTRLAEERTRHRDRFHGGHIPDGERVIEPRPFAPSDIPATQWIAGALLILAIVALAMIRHL' A
#
# COMPACT_ATOMS: atom_id res chain seq x y z
N MET A 1 -1.61 3.53 1.37
CA MET A 1 -2.82 4.27 0.98
C MET A 1 -2.57 4.92 -0.38
N TYR A 2 -3.58 5.00 -1.23
CA TYR A 2 -3.49 5.49 -2.60
C TYR A 2 -4.25 6.81 -2.76
N ARG A 3 -3.82 7.66 -3.68
CA ARG A 3 -4.51 8.89 -4.05
C ARG A 3 -4.51 9.08 -5.56
N TYR A 4 -5.62 9.61 -6.06
CA TYR A 4 -5.79 9.98 -7.46
C TYR A 4 -5.49 11.46 -7.63
N ARG A 5 -4.71 11.84 -8.66
CA ARG A 5 -4.47 13.24 -9.01
C ARG A 5 -4.76 13.48 -10.49
N CYS A 6 -5.65 14.42 -10.76
CA CYS A 6 -5.89 14.92 -12.11
C CYS A 6 -4.93 16.07 -12.40
N GLY A 7 -4.11 15.96 -13.45
CA GLY A 7 -3.19 17.01 -13.87
C GLY A 7 -3.91 18.27 -14.34
N GLN A 8 -4.98 18.10 -15.12
CA GLN A 8 -5.74 19.20 -15.72
C GLN A 8 -6.57 19.98 -14.69
N CYS A 9 -7.27 19.29 -13.78
CA CYS A 9 -8.07 19.94 -12.74
C CYS A 9 -7.24 20.42 -11.54
N CYS A 10 -5.98 19.97 -11.42
CA CYS A 10 -5.13 20.17 -10.24
C CYS A 10 -5.76 19.67 -8.92
N THR A 11 -6.74 18.77 -8.98
CA THR A 11 -7.40 18.19 -7.81
C THR A 11 -6.72 16.88 -7.39
N THR A 12 -6.72 16.61 -6.09
CA THR A 12 -6.27 15.34 -5.51
C THR A 12 -7.41 14.73 -4.70
N SER A 13 -7.70 13.45 -4.91
CA SER A 13 -8.75 12.74 -4.20
C SER A 13 -8.42 12.55 -2.71
N PRO A 14 -9.43 12.27 -1.87
CA PRO A 14 -9.20 11.63 -0.58
C PRO A 14 -8.36 10.35 -0.72
N SER A 15 -7.72 9.99 0.39
CA SER A 15 -6.89 8.79 0.50
C SER A 15 -7.75 7.53 0.56
N VAL A 16 -7.40 6.50 -0.21
CA VAL A 16 -8.11 5.21 -0.23
C VAL A 16 -7.18 4.05 0.09
N VAL A 17 -7.76 2.95 0.58
CA VAL A 17 -6.99 1.79 1.08
C VAL A 17 -6.61 0.78 0.00
N SER A 18 -7.27 0.79 -1.17
CA SER A 18 -7.03 -0.19 -2.23
C SER A 18 -6.99 0.44 -3.63
N ARG A 19 -6.37 -0.28 -4.57
CA ARG A 19 -6.32 0.10 -6.00
C ARG A 19 -7.70 0.08 -6.65
N THR A 20 -8.60 -0.81 -6.24
CA THR A 20 -9.98 -0.85 -6.74
C THR A 20 -10.74 0.42 -6.38
N ARG A 21 -10.68 0.85 -5.11
CA ARG A 21 -11.31 2.11 -4.68
C ARG A 21 -10.69 3.33 -5.37
N LEU A 22 -9.38 3.28 -5.67
CA LEU A 22 -8.73 4.33 -6.44
C LEU A 22 -9.28 4.40 -7.88
N ALA A 23 -9.52 3.26 -8.52
CA ALA A 23 -10.11 3.21 -9.85
C ALA A 23 -11.54 3.77 -9.85
N GLU A 24 -12.34 3.47 -8.81
CA GLU A 24 -13.68 4.06 -8.64
C GLU A 24 -13.63 5.59 -8.51
N GLU A 25 -12.74 6.13 -7.65
CA GLU A 25 -12.56 7.58 -7.48
C GLU A 25 -12.19 8.27 -8.80
N ARG A 26 -11.26 7.66 -9.54
CA ARG A 26 -10.81 8.12 -10.86
C ARG A 26 -11.94 8.12 -11.88
N THR A 27 -12.68 7.02 -12.01
CA THR A 27 -13.82 6.92 -12.93
C THR A 27 -14.90 7.93 -12.58
N ARG A 28 -15.27 8.05 -11.30
CA ARG A 28 -16.25 9.05 -10.85
C ARG A 28 -15.83 10.48 -11.19
N HIS A 29 -14.54 10.81 -11.04
CA HIS A 29 -14.01 12.11 -11.44
C HIS A 29 -14.13 12.33 -12.94
N ARG A 30 -13.73 11.34 -13.75
CA ARG A 30 -13.82 11.42 -15.22
C ARG A 30 -15.25 11.62 -15.69
N ASP A 31 -16.19 10.83 -15.16
CA ASP A 31 -17.59 10.93 -15.57
C ASP A 31 -18.18 12.30 -15.26
N ARG A 32 -17.82 12.86 -14.10
CA ARG A 32 -18.37 14.15 -13.64
C ARG A 32 -17.74 15.37 -14.30
N PHE A 33 -16.44 15.34 -14.59
CA PHE A 33 -15.69 16.53 -15.02
C PHE A 33 -15.09 16.42 -16.43
N HIS A 34 -14.99 15.23 -17.00
CA HIS A 34 -14.39 14.97 -18.31
C HIS A 34 -15.29 14.12 -19.23
N GLY A 35 -16.57 13.94 -18.90
CA GLY A 35 -17.51 13.14 -19.70
C GLY A 35 -17.12 11.66 -19.84
N GLY A 36 -16.33 11.14 -18.89
CA GLY A 36 -15.78 9.78 -18.92
C GLY A 36 -14.45 9.65 -19.66
N HIS A 37 -13.98 10.71 -20.33
CA HIS A 37 -12.70 10.70 -21.04
C HIS A 37 -11.51 10.73 -20.08
N ILE A 38 -10.37 10.22 -20.57
CA ILE A 38 -9.11 10.23 -19.83
C ILE A 38 -8.42 11.58 -20.07
N PRO A 39 -8.28 12.43 -19.04
CA PRO A 39 -7.60 13.72 -19.17
C PRO A 39 -6.08 13.55 -19.27
N ASP A 40 -5.44 14.50 -19.94
CA ASP A 40 -3.99 14.54 -20.02
C ASP A 40 -3.34 14.76 -18.65
N GLY A 41 -2.19 14.09 -18.44
CA GLY A 41 -1.40 14.26 -17.22
C GLY A 41 -2.02 13.65 -15.95
N GLU A 42 -3.04 12.81 -16.09
CA GLU A 42 -3.59 12.01 -15.00
C GLU A 42 -2.53 11.07 -14.40
N ARG A 43 -2.39 11.02 -13.07
CA ARG A 43 -1.42 10.13 -12.39
C ARG A 43 -1.99 9.50 -11.13
N VAL A 44 -1.59 8.25 -10.90
CA VAL A 44 -1.75 7.55 -9.63
C VAL A 44 -0.56 7.85 -8.74
N ILE A 45 -0.82 8.35 -7.53
CA ILE A 45 0.22 8.50 -6.51
C ILE A 45 0.23 7.22 -5.67
N GLU A 46 1.24 6.39 -5.92
CA GLU A 46 1.45 5.15 -5.16
C GLU A 46 2.13 5.46 -3.82
N PRO A 47 1.78 4.71 -2.75
CA PRO A 47 2.54 4.76 -1.52
C PRO A 47 3.98 4.28 -1.77
N ARG A 48 4.95 4.81 -1.01
CA ARG A 48 6.32 4.29 -1.08
C ARG A 48 6.33 2.79 -0.78
N PRO A 49 7.18 1.99 -1.45
CA PRO A 49 7.35 0.58 -1.12
C PRO A 49 7.71 0.39 0.35
N PHE A 50 7.23 -0.70 0.93
CA PHE A 50 7.61 -1.11 2.27
C PHE A 50 9.07 -1.53 2.29
N ALA A 51 9.85 -0.98 3.22
CA ALA A 51 11.26 -1.28 3.41
C ALA A 51 11.49 -2.06 4.72
N PRO A 52 12.56 -2.87 4.84
CA PRO A 52 12.88 -3.56 6.10
C PRO A 52 13.05 -2.61 7.30
N SER A 53 13.45 -1.36 7.06
CA SER A 53 13.55 -0.31 8.07
C SER A 53 12.19 0.16 8.62
N ASP A 54 11.08 -0.17 7.95
CA ASP A 54 9.73 0.16 8.40
C ASP A 54 9.21 -0.81 9.46
N ILE A 55 9.93 -1.92 9.73
CA ILE A 55 9.60 -2.91 10.75
C ILE A 55 10.15 -2.42 12.10
N PRO A 56 9.30 -2.21 13.14
CA PRO A 56 9.74 -1.89 14.48
C PRO A 56 10.74 -2.91 15.05
N ALA A 57 11.74 -2.44 15.79
CA ALA A 57 12.75 -3.30 16.41
C ALA A 57 12.14 -4.40 17.30
N THR A 58 11.02 -4.11 17.96
CA THR A 58 10.28 -5.09 18.78
C THR A 58 9.76 -6.27 17.98
N GLN A 59 9.32 -6.05 16.73
CA GLN A 59 8.87 -7.13 15.84
C GLN A 59 10.04 -8.00 15.37
N TRP A 60 11.19 -7.39 15.09
CA TRP A 60 12.41 -8.12 14.78
C TRP A 60 12.84 -9.03 15.94
N ILE A 61 12.87 -8.50 17.15
CA ILE A 61 13.23 -9.26 18.36
C ILE A 61 12.25 -10.42 18.58
N ALA A 62 10.94 -10.16 18.52
CA ALA A 62 9.93 -11.19 18.69
C ALA A 62 10.05 -12.30 17.63
N GLY A 63 10.27 -11.92 16.37
CA GLY A 63 10.49 -12.89 15.28
C GLY A 63 11.74 -13.73 15.49
N ALA A 64 12.85 -13.13 15.93
CA ALA A 64 14.09 -13.84 16.22
C ALA A 64 13.92 -14.84 17.38
N LEU A 65 13.26 -14.43 18.47
CA LEU A 65 12.98 -15.30 19.61
C LEU A 65 12.07 -16.47 19.21
N LEU A 66 11.06 -16.24 18.37
CA LEU A 66 10.18 -17.29 17.88
C LEU A 66 10.94 -18.33 17.05
N ILE A 67 11.80 -17.88 16.12
CA ILE A 67 12.64 -18.79 15.32
C ILE A 67 13.56 -19.61 16.24
N LEU A 68 14.22 -18.95 17.21
CA LEU A 68 15.11 -19.63 18.16
C LEU A 68 14.36 -20.72 18.94
N ALA A 69 13.16 -20.41 19.44
CA ALA A 69 12.33 -21.36 20.17
C ALA A 69 11.92 -22.56 19.31
N ILE A 70 11.55 -22.34 18.03
CA ILE A 70 11.20 -23.41 17.09
C ILE A 70 12.42 -24.32 16.84
N VAL A 71 13.59 -23.74 16.60
CA VAL A 71 14.84 -24.51 16.38
C VAL A 71 15.20 -25.32 17.62
N ALA A 72 15.18 -24.71 18.80
CA ALA A 72 15.45 -25.39 20.07
C ALA A 72 14.49 -26.56 20.29
N LEU A 73 13.18 -26.35 20.06
CA LEU A 73 12.19 -27.41 20.17
C LEU A 73 12.45 -28.55 19.17
N ALA A 74 12.80 -28.24 17.93
CA ALA A 74 13.12 -29.25 16.93
C ALA A 74 14.33 -30.08 17.35
N MET A 75 15.40 -29.44 17.84
CA MET A 75 16.59 -30.13 18.34
C MET A 75 16.27 -31.07 19.51
N ILE A 76 15.48 -30.60 20.48
CA ILE A 76 15.07 -31.41 21.65
C ILE A 76 14.27 -32.65 21.20
N ARG A 77 13.46 -32.55 20.14
CA ARG A 77 12.68 -33.69 19.62
C ARG A 77 13.52 -34.73 18.85
N HIS A 78 14.73 -34.38 18.44
CA HIS A 78 15.64 -35.24 17.68
C HIS A 78 16.76 -35.86 18.55
N LEU A 79 16.83 -35.50 19.82
CA LEU A 79 17.69 -36.11 20.86
C LEU A 79 16.93 -37.24 21.57
#